data_AF-A0A8T4RFF2-F1
#
_entry.id   AF-A0A8T4RFF2-F1
#
_cell.length_a   1.000
_cell.length_b   1.000
_cell.length_c   1.000
_cell.angle_alpha   90.00
_cell.angle_beta   90.00
_cell.angle_gamma   90.00
#
_symmetry.space_group_name_H-M   'P 1'
#
loop_
_entity.id
_entity.type
_entity.pdbx_description
1 polymer ?
#
loop_
_entity_poly.entity_id
_entity_poly.type
_entity_poly.pdbx_seq_one_letter_code
_entity_poly.pdbx_strand_id
1 'polypeptide(L)'
;MNLANLLTTIRISLIPIILYLIVKETYLGSLLAMVLFLLSLVLDYFDGYVAKKRGEESKIGSFLDPFAGKLLASMVLFIFFLKGLFGFWPWLLLIVRDLSMGWVLWLSSQDDIFIPEKKMLGKIILQSQMLLVFSLLLELIFYAAGFNNLNFTRKIVSFFTILVLIMAFVSLIISFFIYINALINRKKEGRKLRKEKLIVLANRKSRGYHDSYRRHLLKIFTKRRGAELVYLPHRKEMFSSLLKKINSNKPVIKEVILAGGDGTFESALNEKLLWNKNIGFFPLGRGNLYYSYFYKGKRFEYLRSRFPFYESKIDILELEWDKGKVQTCLFSLGIDAEVMNLAESKNGGFYDYFKAGFNALLRSKSNFNFNIVSGKNTKNNTKKKHISLNNCQAITFGKVPYFGFGLRGLLGRVNPIDGQVYGLAVVNTHGSWLNKPARFWALILANFIQQPRAPFFSLKEKEFFIESKDNFPLQAGGDFLGYTRWVRVKVVRQQKVLMV
;
A
#
# COMPACT_ATOMS: atom_id res chain seq x y z
N MET A 1 26.15 -1.45 1.98
CA MET A 1 25.36 -0.21 1.79
C MET A 1 25.66 0.28 0.39
N ASN A 2 24.65 0.50 -0.46
CA ASN A 2 24.88 1.10 -1.77
C ASN A 2 25.23 2.58 -1.61
N LEU A 3 26.04 3.12 -2.52
CA LEU A 3 26.49 4.52 -2.51
C LEU A 3 25.30 5.49 -2.39
N ALA A 4 24.21 5.20 -3.11
CA ALA A 4 23.00 6.03 -3.09
C ALA A 4 22.32 6.15 -1.72
N ASN A 5 22.41 5.10 -0.88
CA ASN A 5 21.86 5.16 0.48
C ASN A 5 22.76 5.94 1.43
N LEU A 6 24.07 5.85 1.23
CA LEU A 6 25.02 6.57 2.06
C LEU A 6 24.84 8.07 1.86
N LEU A 7 24.70 8.50 0.61
CA LEU A 7 24.46 9.90 0.24
C LEU A 7 23.10 10.42 0.76
N THR A 8 22.00 9.68 0.62
CA THR A 8 20.69 10.04 1.24
C THR A 8 20.74 10.10 2.77
N THR A 9 21.42 9.14 3.42
CA THR A 9 21.57 9.12 4.88
C THR A 9 22.39 10.31 5.36
N ILE A 10 23.49 10.63 4.67
CA ILE A 10 24.30 11.81 4.95
C ILE A 10 23.43 13.07 4.85
N ARG A 11 22.63 13.22 3.78
CA ARG A 11 21.73 14.38 3.61
C ARG A 11 20.77 14.57 4.79
N ILE A 12 20.14 13.49 5.27
CA ILE A 12 19.23 13.57 6.43
C ILE A 12 20.01 13.92 7.71
N SER A 13 21.19 13.35 7.91
CA SER A 13 22.05 13.66 9.06
C SER A 13 22.58 15.10 9.03
N LEU A 14 22.70 15.72 7.85
CA LEU A 14 23.11 17.12 7.71
C LEU A 14 22.01 18.10 8.17
N ILE A 15 20.72 17.72 8.07
CA ILE A 15 19.60 18.59 8.46
C ILE A 15 19.78 19.19 9.86
N PRO A 16 19.92 18.41 10.96
CA PRO A 16 20.06 18.98 12.31
C PRO A 16 21.30 19.87 12.45
N ILE A 17 22.39 19.58 11.72
CA ILE A 17 23.62 20.37 11.74
C ILE A 17 23.37 21.74 11.09
N ILE A 18 22.74 21.77 9.90
CA ILE A 18 22.36 23.00 9.21
C ILE A 18 21.46 23.85 10.09
N LEU A 19 20.43 23.24 10.70
CA LEU A 19 19.50 23.93 11.60
C LEU A 19 20.21 24.55 12.80
N TYR A 20 21.11 23.80 13.46
CA TYR A 20 21.90 24.30 14.58
C TYR A 20 22.78 25.50 14.18
N LEU A 21 23.41 25.45 13.01
CA LEU A 21 24.26 26.52 12.51
C LEU A 21 23.46 27.80 12.17
N ILE A 22 22.24 27.68 11.65
CA ILE A 22 21.32 28.81 11.42
C ILE A 22 20.93 29.49 12.75
N VAL A 23 20.70 28.69 13.80
CA VAL A 23 20.31 29.19 15.12
C VAL A 23 21.46 29.90 15.83
N LYS A 24 22.72 29.56 15.54
CA LYS A 24 23.89 30.17 16.19
C LYS A 24 24.11 31.66 15.87
N GLU A 25 23.52 32.17 14.79
CA GLU A 25 23.58 33.58 14.38
C GLU A 25 24.99 34.17 14.15
N THR A 26 26.02 33.32 14.05
CA THR A 26 27.38 33.78 13.75
C THR A 26 27.59 33.85 12.23
N TYR A 27 28.49 34.73 11.79
CA TYR A 27 28.90 34.80 10.38
C TYR A 27 29.45 33.47 9.88
N LEU A 28 30.37 32.86 10.64
CA LEU A 28 30.91 31.53 10.36
C LEU A 28 29.82 30.44 10.36
N GLY A 29 28.88 30.49 11.29
CA GLY A 29 27.76 29.55 11.34
C GLY A 29 26.87 29.65 10.09
N SER A 30 26.55 30.87 9.68
CA SER A 30 25.72 31.14 8.50
C SER A 30 26.41 30.70 7.20
N LEU A 31 27.72 30.93 7.07
CA LEU A 31 28.53 30.42 5.97
C LEU A 31 28.56 28.89 5.93
N LEU A 32 28.83 28.25 7.07
CA LEU A 32 28.85 26.78 7.16
C LEU A 32 27.48 26.17 6.85
N ALA A 33 26.39 26.80 7.32
CA ALA A 33 25.03 26.37 6.99
C ALA A 33 24.78 26.42 5.48
N MET A 34 25.22 27.49 4.81
CA MET A 34 25.12 27.62 3.36
C MET A 34 25.94 26.55 2.62
N VAL A 35 27.18 26.33 3.03
CA VAL A 35 28.06 25.31 2.41
C VAL A 35 27.45 23.92 2.57
N LEU A 36 26.98 23.56 3.77
CA LEU A 36 26.35 22.26 4.00
C LEU A 36 25.01 22.11 3.26
N PHE A 37 24.24 23.19 3.13
CA PHE A 37 23.02 23.21 2.32
C PHE A 37 23.32 22.96 0.83
N LEU A 38 24.29 23.69 0.26
CA LEU A 38 24.74 23.48 -1.12
C LEU A 38 25.28 22.06 -1.33
N LEU A 39 26.07 21.56 -0.38
CA LEU A 39 26.57 20.19 -0.39
C LEU A 39 25.40 19.20 -0.40
N SER A 40 24.35 19.41 0.40
CA SER A 40 23.13 18.59 0.38
C SER A 40 22.41 18.61 -0.98
N LEU A 41 22.38 19.75 -1.69
CA LEU A 41 21.81 19.83 -3.04
C LEU A 41 22.66 19.07 -4.07
N VAL A 42 23.99 19.18 -3.97
CA VAL A 42 24.92 18.45 -4.84
C VAL A 42 24.79 16.94 -4.61
N LEU A 43 24.69 16.49 -3.36
CA LEU A 43 24.47 15.09 -3.02
C LEU A 43 23.17 14.53 -3.63
N ASP A 44 22.09 15.31 -3.69
CA ASP A 44 20.82 14.92 -4.34
C ASP A 44 20.98 14.69 -5.85
N TYR A 45 21.72 15.58 -6.50
CA TYR A 45 22.01 15.45 -7.93
C TYR A 45 22.86 14.21 -8.22
N PHE A 46 23.91 13.99 -7.43
CA PHE A 46 24.78 12.81 -7.59
C PHE A 46 24.04 11.50 -7.31
N ASP A 47 23.12 11.47 -6.35
CA ASP A 47 22.27 10.30 -6.11
C ASP A 47 21.40 9.94 -7.31
N GLY A 48 20.74 10.95 -7.89
CA GLY A 48 19.96 10.77 -9.10
C GLY A 48 20.78 10.31 -10.31
N TYR A 49 22.05 10.72 -10.40
CA TYR A 49 22.96 10.33 -11.47
C TYR A 49 23.52 8.92 -11.28
N VAL A 50 23.99 8.58 -10.07
CA VAL A 50 24.55 7.26 -9.73
C VAL A 50 23.48 6.18 -9.86
N ALA A 51 22.26 6.43 -9.37
CA ALA A 51 21.16 5.48 -9.47
C ALA A 51 20.80 5.16 -10.93
N LYS A 52 20.79 6.17 -11.82
CA LYS A 52 20.53 5.99 -13.25
C LYS A 52 21.65 5.25 -13.98
N LYS A 53 22.91 5.54 -13.63
CA LYS A 53 24.09 4.98 -14.32
C LYS A 53 24.39 3.54 -13.91
N ARG A 54 24.08 3.15 -12.66
CA ARG A 54 24.38 1.81 -12.14
C ARG A 54 23.18 0.85 -12.13
N GLY A 55 21.96 1.34 -12.40
CA GLY A 55 20.74 0.54 -12.22
C GLY A 55 20.51 0.09 -10.78
N GLU A 56 21.26 0.65 -9.83
CA GLU A 56 21.21 0.33 -8.41
C GLU A 56 20.17 1.22 -7.73
N GLU A 57 18.89 0.91 -7.91
CA GLU A 57 17.83 1.52 -7.10
C GLU A 57 17.81 0.84 -5.72
N SER A 58 18.26 1.55 -4.69
CA SER A 58 18.04 1.06 -3.33
C SER A 58 16.71 1.54 -2.77
N LYS A 59 16.00 0.63 -2.09
CA LYS A 59 14.63 0.84 -1.59
C LYS A 59 14.54 1.88 -0.48
N ILE A 60 15.56 1.97 0.39
CA ILE A 60 15.58 2.94 1.49
C ILE A 60 15.88 4.34 0.96
N GLY A 61 16.96 4.51 0.19
CA GLY A 61 17.28 5.79 -0.45
C GLY A 61 16.14 6.28 -1.33
N SER A 62 15.52 5.38 -2.10
CA SER A 62 14.42 5.76 -2.98
C SER A 62 13.08 6.05 -2.27
N PHE A 63 12.89 5.58 -1.03
CA PHE A 63 11.80 6.01 -0.16
C PHE A 63 12.13 7.33 0.52
N LEU A 64 13.34 7.47 1.07
CA LEU A 64 13.78 8.66 1.78
C LEU A 64 13.96 9.85 0.83
N ASP A 65 14.30 9.63 -0.43
CA ASP A 65 14.55 10.67 -1.43
C ASP A 65 13.40 11.70 -1.55
N PRO A 66 12.13 11.29 -1.80
CA PRO A 66 11.01 12.23 -1.82
C PRO A 66 10.77 12.98 -0.51
N PHE A 67 11.13 12.39 0.63
CA PHE A 67 10.92 12.99 1.96
C PHE A 67 12.07 13.92 2.35
N ALA A 68 13.33 13.52 2.15
CA ALA A 68 14.52 14.22 2.61
C ALA A 68 14.61 15.64 2.03
N GLY A 69 14.33 15.79 0.73
CA GLY A 69 14.32 17.11 0.09
C GLY A 69 13.23 18.04 0.67
N LYS A 70 12.02 17.52 0.88
CA LYS A 70 10.92 18.30 1.48
C LYS A 70 11.17 18.60 2.95
N LEU A 71 11.76 17.68 3.69
CA LEU A 71 12.11 17.83 5.11
C LEU A 71 13.17 18.92 5.30
N LEU A 72 14.23 18.93 4.50
CA LEU A 72 15.25 19.98 4.55
C LEU A 72 14.60 21.36 4.34
N ALA A 73 13.84 21.54 3.26
CA ALA A 73 13.22 22.82 2.93
C ALA A 73 12.21 23.26 4.00
N SER A 74 11.30 22.37 4.42
CA SER A 74 10.27 22.69 5.43
C SER A 74 10.85 23.04 6.80
N MET A 75 11.86 22.29 7.27
CA MET A 75 12.51 22.55 8.56
C MET A 75 13.30 23.85 8.56
N VAL A 76 14.02 24.14 7.47
CA VAL A 76 14.77 25.40 7.35
C VAL A 76 13.82 26.60 7.29
N LEU A 77 12.75 26.52 6.47
CA LEU A 77 11.72 27.57 6.43
C LEU A 77 11.04 27.77 7.79
N PHE A 78 10.82 26.69 8.56
CA PHE A 78 10.30 26.78 9.91
C PHE A 78 11.23 27.54 10.86
N ILE A 79 12.55 27.29 10.81
CA ILE A 79 13.52 28.06 11.60
C ILE A 79 13.53 29.53 11.19
N PHE A 80 13.52 29.83 9.89
CA PHE A 80 13.47 31.22 9.43
C PHE A 80 12.17 31.94 9.85
N PHE A 81 11.05 31.22 9.90
CA PHE A 81 9.80 31.72 10.49
C PHE A 81 9.97 32.03 11.98
N LEU A 82 10.53 31.13 12.78
CA LEU A 82 10.76 31.35 14.21
C LEU A 82 11.68 32.54 14.48
N LYS A 83 12.62 32.82 13.56
CA LYS A 83 13.52 33.98 13.64
C LYS A 83 12.91 35.29 13.15
N GLY A 84 11.66 35.29 12.67
CA GLY A 84 11.00 36.47 12.12
C GLY A 84 11.53 36.95 10.76
N LEU A 85 12.44 36.19 10.14
CA LEU A 85 13.01 36.49 8.80
C LEU A 85 12.10 35.99 7.67
N PHE A 86 11.15 35.11 7.99
CA PHE A 86 10.16 34.59 7.04
C PHE A 86 8.74 34.75 7.59
N GLY A 87 7.82 35.23 6.76
CA GLY A 87 6.46 35.53 7.19
C GLY A 87 5.66 34.28 7.58
N PHE A 88 4.79 34.43 8.59
CA PHE A 88 3.87 33.38 9.04
C PHE A 88 2.98 32.86 7.90
N TRP A 89 2.37 33.77 7.12
CA TRP A 89 1.44 33.40 6.05
C TRP A 89 2.09 32.58 4.93
N PRO A 90 3.23 33.00 4.35
CA PRO A 90 3.96 32.16 3.41
C PRO A 90 4.32 30.78 3.96
N TRP A 91 4.84 30.71 5.19
CA TRP A 91 5.19 29.45 5.84
C TRP A 91 4.00 28.52 5.99
N LEU A 92 2.89 29.03 6.53
CA LEU A 92 1.66 28.27 6.75
C LEU A 92 1.10 27.72 5.43
N LEU A 93 1.04 28.55 4.38
CA LEU A 93 0.51 28.15 3.08
C LEU A 93 1.32 27.01 2.45
N LEU A 94 2.65 27.03 2.59
CA LEU A 94 3.52 25.98 2.07
C LEU A 94 3.30 24.64 2.79
N ILE A 95 3.20 24.66 4.13
CA ILE A 95 2.92 23.45 4.91
C ILE A 95 1.53 22.91 4.62
N VAL A 96 0.49 23.76 4.65
CA VAL A 96 -0.89 23.37 4.36
C VAL A 96 -0.97 22.75 2.97
N ARG A 97 -0.27 23.31 1.97
CA ARG A 97 -0.22 22.74 0.64
C ARG A 97 0.43 21.36 0.60
N ASP A 98 1.57 21.17 1.28
CA ASP A 98 2.26 19.88 1.29
C ASP A 98 1.42 18.78 1.96
N LEU A 99 0.72 19.12 3.05
CA LEU A 99 -0.26 18.24 3.70
C LEU A 99 -1.46 17.95 2.80
N SER A 100 -1.99 18.97 2.12
CA SER A 100 -3.14 18.84 1.20
C SER A 100 -2.81 17.93 0.03
N MET A 101 -1.60 18.02 -0.52
CA MET A 101 -1.14 17.12 -1.57
C MET A 101 -1.03 15.67 -1.09
N GLY A 102 -0.51 15.46 0.13
CA GLY A 102 -0.52 14.15 0.78
C GLY A 102 -1.93 13.60 0.95
N TRP A 103 -2.88 14.46 1.31
CA TRP A 103 -4.28 14.09 1.47
C TRP A 103 -4.96 13.74 0.13
N VAL A 104 -4.75 14.52 -0.93
CA VAL A 104 -5.28 14.22 -2.28
C VAL A 104 -4.73 12.89 -2.79
N LEU A 105 -3.45 12.62 -2.57
CA LEU A 105 -2.83 11.33 -2.91
C LEU A 105 -3.44 10.18 -2.10
N TRP A 106 -3.68 10.38 -0.80
CA TRP A 106 -4.36 9.40 0.04
C TRP A 106 -5.80 9.14 -0.42
N LEU A 107 -6.58 10.17 -0.77
CA LEU A 107 -7.94 10.04 -1.31
C LEU A 107 -7.95 9.34 -2.67
N SER A 108 -7.03 9.69 -3.56
CA SER A 108 -6.86 9.01 -4.85
C SER A 108 -6.54 7.52 -4.67
N SER A 109 -5.76 7.22 -3.63
CA SER A 109 -5.51 5.86 -3.18
C SER A 109 -6.72 5.22 -2.51
N GLN A 110 -7.76 5.89 -2.04
CA GLN A 110 -8.99 5.16 -1.66
C GLN A 110 -9.86 4.86 -2.88
N ASP A 111 -9.88 5.77 -3.84
CA ASP A 111 -10.77 5.73 -4.99
C ASP A 111 -10.20 5.02 -6.22
N ASP A 112 -9.30 4.05 -6.11
CA ASP A 112 -8.65 3.43 -7.28
C ASP A 112 -8.20 4.39 -8.41
N ILE A 113 -7.91 5.63 -8.06
CA ILE A 113 -7.53 6.68 -8.99
C ILE A 113 -6.05 6.90 -8.82
N PHE A 114 -5.33 6.63 -9.89
CA PHE A 114 -3.93 6.99 -9.95
C PHE A 114 -3.85 8.41 -10.47
N ILE A 115 -3.36 9.32 -9.64
CA ILE A 115 -2.91 10.62 -10.09
C ILE A 115 -1.47 10.39 -10.59
N PRO A 116 -1.22 10.37 -11.91
CA PRO A 116 0.15 10.37 -12.39
C PRO A 116 0.80 11.66 -11.87
N GLU A 117 1.71 11.51 -10.92
CA GLU A 117 2.52 12.61 -10.44
C GLU A 117 3.24 13.17 -11.68
N LYS A 118 2.85 14.36 -12.14
CA LYS A 118 3.60 15.07 -13.19
C LYS A 118 4.96 15.39 -12.60
N LYS A 119 5.91 14.45 -12.76
CA LYS A 119 7.28 14.51 -12.23
C LYS A 119 7.93 15.88 -12.45
N MET A 120 7.58 16.55 -13.55
CA MET A 120 8.08 17.88 -13.90
C MET A 120 7.56 19.00 -12.98
N LEU A 121 6.26 19.06 -12.68
CA LEU A 121 5.69 20.11 -11.82
C LEU A 121 6.18 20.01 -10.38
N GLY A 122 6.15 18.79 -9.81
CA GLY A 122 6.67 18.56 -8.46
C GLY A 122 8.16 18.89 -8.33
N LYS A 123 8.95 18.62 -9.37
CA LYS A 123 10.39 18.93 -9.40
C LYS A 123 10.65 20.44 -9.47
N ILE A 124 9.95 21.17 -10.35
CA ILE A 124 10.10 22.64 -10.48
C ILE A 124 9.74 23.33 -9.16
N ILE A 125 8.66 22.88 -8.51
CA ILE A 125 8.24 23.37 -7.20
C ILE A 125 9.34 23.17 -6.16
N LEU A 126 9.87 21.95 -6.04
CA LEU A 126 10.90 21.66 -5.05
C LEU A 126 12.16 22.49 -5.31
N GLN A 127 12.56 22.65 -6.57
CA GLN A 127 13.68 23.52 -6.96
C GLN A 127 13.43 24.98 -6.57
N SER A 128 12.21 25.50 -6.78
CA SER A 128 11.85 26.86 -6.37
C SER A 128 11.88 27.05 -4.85
N GLN A 129 11.48 26.04 -4.07
CA GLN A 129 11.59 26.06 -2.60
C GLN A 129 13.06 26.04 -2.15
N MET A 130 13.93 25.29 -2.82
CA MET A 130 15.37 25.29 -2.51
C MET A 130 16.02 26.64 -2.84
N LEU A 131 15.60 27.32 -3.92
CA LEU A 131 16.05 28.67 -4.24
C LEU A 131 15.60 29.70 -3.20
N LEU A 132 14.37 29.57 -2.68
CA LEU A 132 13.90 30.39 -1.58
C LEU A 132 14.78 30.20 -0.33
N VAL A 133 15.05 28.95 0.07
CA VAL A 133 15.93 28.66 1.21
C VAL A 133 17.34 29.22 1.00
N PHE A 134 17.89 29.09 -0.22
CA PHE A 134 19.17 29.68 -0.58
C PHE A 134 19.16 31.21 -0.41
N SER A 135 18.12 31.90 -0.87
CA SER A 135 17.99 33.35 -0.72
C SER A 135 17.91 33.81 0.75
N LEU A 136 17.23 33.05 1.61
CA LEU A 136 17.15 33.32 3.04
C LEU A 136 18.48 33.10 3.75
N LEU A 137 19.23 32.07 3.39
CA LEU A 137 20.59 31.84 3.89
C LEU A 137 21.56 32.94 3.45
N LEU A 138 21.42 33.45 2.21
CA LEU A 138 22.19 34.61 1.76
C LEU A 138 21.87 35.85 2.61
N GLU A 139 20.58 36.16 2.82
CA GLU A 139 20.18 37.29 3.67
C GLU A 139 20.77 37.17 5.09
N LEU A 140 20.74 35.97 5.67
CA LEU A 140 21.33 35.70 6.98
C LEU A 140 22.84 35.96 7.01
N ILE A 141 23.58 35.57 5.97
CA ILE A 141 25.03 35.84 5.86
C ILE A 141 25.31 37.34 5.78
N PHE A 142 24.57 38.07 4.94
CA PHE A 142 24.75 39.52 4.80
C PHE A 142 24.42 40.26 6.10
N TYR A 143 23.37 39.84 6.81
CA TYR A 143 23.04 40.36 8.13
C TYR A 143 24.18 40.10 9.14
N ALA A 144 24.69 38.87 9.20
CA ALA A 144 25.77 38.49 10.11
C ALA A 144 27.13 39.14 9.78
N ALA A 145 27.34 39.56 8.53
CA ALA A 145 28.52 40.30 8.09
C ALA A 145 28.44 41.81 8.40
N GLY A 146 27.35 42.30 9.00
CA GLY A 146 27.18 43.70 9.37
C GLY A 146 26.72 44.62 8.23
N PHE A 147 26.18 44.07 7.14
CA PHE A 147 25.57 44.90 6.08
C PHE A 147 24.22 45.46 6.55
N ASN A 148 24.13 46.78 6.69
CA ASN A 148 22.92 47.46 7.16
C ASN A 148 21.81 47.56 6.10
N ASN A 149 22.16 47.53 4.80
CA ASN A 149 21.19 47.67 3.71
C ASN A 149 20.88 46.32 3.05
N LEU A 150 19.90 45.60 3.60
CA LEU A 150 19.42 44.30 3.11
C LEU A 150 18.29 44.42 2.07
N ASN A 151 18.05 45.61 1.50
CA ASN A 151 16.92 45.81 0.59
C ASN A 151 17.02 44.96 -0.68
N PHE A 152 18.23 44.71 -1.18
CA PHE A 152 18.46 43.86 -2.34
C PHE A 152 18.12 42.39 -2.05
N THR A 153 18.65 41.83 -0.96
CA THR A 153 18.42 40.43 -0.56
C THR A 153 16.96 40.19 -0.21
N ARG A 154 16.31 41.11 0.51
CA ARG A 154 14.88 41.03 0.84
C ARG A 154 13.99 41.03 -0.39
N LYS A 155 14.32 41.80 -1.43
CA LYS A 155 13.59 41.78 -2.72
C LYS A 155 13.72 40.41 -3.39
N ILE A 156 14.91 39.80 -3.35
CA ILE A 156 15.14 38.45 -3.89
C ILE A 156 14.32 37.40 -3.12
N VAL A 157 14.37 37.43 -1.79
CA VAL A 157 13.57 36.53 -0.93
C VAL A 157 12.08 36.69 -1.21
N SER A 158 11.60 37.93 -1.32
CA SER A 158 10.19 38.23 -1.62
C SER A 158 9.78 37.70 -3.00
N PHE A 159 10.63 37.88 -4.02
CA PHE A 159 10.40 37.36 -5.36
C PHE A 159 10.25 35.84 -5.36
N PHE A 160 11.20 35.12 -4.75
CA PHE A 160 11.10 33.66 -4.66
C PHE A 160 9.93 33.19 -3.79
N THR A 161 9.58 33.93 -2.74
CA THR A 161 8.41 33.62 -1.91
C THR A 161 7.12 33.67 -2.74
N ILE A 162 6.92 34.76 -3.49
CA ILE A 162 5.75 34.93 -4.36
C ILE A 162 5.73 33.84 -5.44
N LEU A 163 6.87 33.59 -6.09
CA LEU A 163 7.01 32.55 -7.11
C LEU A 163 6.57 31.17 -6.58
N VAL A 164 7.10 30.76 -5.42
CA VAL A 164 6.79 29.47 -4.80
C VAL A 164 5.31 29.40 -4.40
N LEU A 165 4.72 30.49 -3.88
CA LEU A 165 3.31 30.52 -3.53
C LEU A 165 2.39 30.38 -4.76
N ILE A 166 2.69 31.07 -5.85
CA ILE A 166 1.96 30.93 -7.12
C ILE A 166 2.05 29.49 -7.62
N MET A 167 3.26 28.91 -7.65
CA MET A 167 3.45 27.52 -8.08
C MET A 167 2.73 26.53 -7.16
N ALA A 168 2.73 26.77 -5.84
CA ALA A 168 2.02 25.95 -4.87
C ALA A 168 0.50 25.96 -5.11
N PHE A 169 -0.06 27.13 -5.39
CA PHE A 169 -1.48 27.29 -5.68
C PHE A 169 -1.88 26.61 -7.00
N VAL A 170 -1.12 26.85 -8.07
CA VAL A 170 -1.32 26.20 -9.37
C VAL A 170 -1.25 24.68 -9.25
N SER A 171 -0.30 24.15 -8.45
CA SER A 171 -0.18 22.72 -8.22
C SER A 171 -1.43 22.12 -7.58
N LEU A 172 -2.00 22.77 -6.56
CA LEU A 172 -3.21 22.29 -5.90
C LEU A 172 -4.39 22.23 -6.86
N ILE A 173 -4.57 23.29 -7.67
CA ILE A 173 -5.63 23.36 -8.68
C ILE A 173 -5.48 22.21 -9.69
N ILE A 174 -4.30 22.04 -10.27
CA ILE A 174 -4.04 20.99 -11.26
C ILE A 174 -4.30 19.60 -10.65
N SER A 175 -3.80 19.34 -9.45
CA SER A 175 -3.99 18.06 -8.78
C SER A 175 -5.45 17.78 -8.44
N PHE A 176 -6.20 18.79 -8.02
CA PHE A 176 -7.63 18.70 -7.78
C PHE A 176 -8.40 18.38 -9.06
N PHE A 177 -8.13 19.10 -10.16
CA PHE A 177 -8.78 18.84 -11.46
C PHE A 177 -8.46 17.45 -12.00
N ILE A 178 -7.22 16.98 -11.89
CA ILE A 178 -6.83 15.62 -12.30
C ILE A 178 -7.63 14.58 -11.50
N TYR A 179 -7.73 14.76 -10.18
CA TYR A 179 -8.48 13.85 -9.32
C TYR A 179 -9.98 13.83 -9.66
N ILE A 180 -10.62 15.00 -9.82
CA ILE A 180 -12.04 15.10 -10.20
C ILE A 180 -12.28 14.50 -11.58
N ASN A 181 -11.45 14.81 -12.58
CA ASN A 181 -11.61 14.27 -13.92
C ASN A 181 -11.43 12.74 -13.93
N ALA A 182 -10.52 12.21 -13.11
CA ALA A 182 -10.35 10.77 -12.94
C ALA A 182 -11.53 10.12 -12.21
N LEU A 183 -12.17 10.81 -11.25
CA LEU A 183 -13.42 10.36 -10.61
C LEU A 183 -14.58 10.31 -11.61
N ILE A 184 -14.73 11.33 -12.46
CA ILE A 184 -15.81 11.41 -13.44
C ILE A 184 -15.63 10.35 -14.54
N ASN A 185 -14.40 10.18 -15.04
CA ASN A 185 -14.09 9.24 -16.12
C ASN A 185 -13.93 7.79 -15.64
N ARG A 186 -14.25 7.48 -14.37
CA ARG A 186 -14.32 6.09 -13.90
C ARG A 186 -15.40 5.36 -14.70
N LYS A 187 -14.96 4.57 -15.69
CA LYS A 187 -15.82 3.58 -16.32
C LYS A 187 -16.35 2.66 -15.22
N LYS A 188 -17.68 2.57 -15.07
CA LYS A 188 -18.31 1.57 -14.21
C LYS A 188 -18.02 0.20 -14.84
N GLU A 189 -16.97 -0.45 -14.36
CA GLU A 189 -16.61 -1.81 -14.80
C GLU A 189 -17.65 -2.81 -14.28
N GLY A 190 -18.09 -3.70 -15.17
CA GLY A 190 -18.98 -4.79 -14.84
C GLY A 190 -20.37 -4.66 -15.45
N ARG A 191 -20.99 -5.81 -15.74
CA ARG A 191 -22.35 -5.86 -16.28
C ARG A 191 -23.33 -5.62 -15.15
N LYS A 192 -24.20 -4.61 -15.30
CA LYS A 192 -25.30 -4.38 -14.34
C LYS A 192 -26.20 -5.61 -14.33
N LEU A 193 -26.33 -6.27 -13.17
CA LEU A 193 -27.23 -7.41 -13.04
C LEU A 193 -28.69 -6.96 -13.04
N ARG A 194 -29.49 -7.64 -13.86
CA ARG A 194 -30.96 -7.63 -13.73
C ARG A 194 -31.32 -8.51 -12.52
N LYS A 195 -32.43 -8.19 -11.84
CA LYS A 195 -32.80 -8.82 -10.57
C LYS A 195 -32.96 -10.34 -10.74
N GLU A 196 -32.04 -11.12 -10.18
CA GLU A 196 -32.12 -12.59 -10.10
C GLU A 196 -32.36 -13.04 -8.64
N LYS A 197 -32.81 -14.28 -8.44
CA LYS A 197 -33.07 -14.87 -7.12
C LYS A 197 -31.74 -15.14 -6.41
N LEU A 198 -31.47 -14.43 -5.32
CA LEU A 198 -30.24 -14.56 -4.54
C LEU A 198 -30.46 -15.29 -3.21
N ILE A 199 -29.41 -15.99 -2.76
CA ILE A 199 -29.32 -16.60 -1.43
C ILE A 199 -28.24 -15.91 -0.61
N VAL A 200 -28.49 -15.72 0.68
CA VAL A 200 -27.51 -15.19 1.63
C VAL A 200 -27.09 -16.30 2.58
N LEU A 201 -25.79 -16.62 2.57
CA LEU A 201 -25.18 -17.60 3.46
C LEU A 201 -24.48 -16.86 4.60
N ALA A 202 -25.01 -16.98 5.83
CA ALA A 202 -24.51 -16.23 6.97
C ALA A 202 -23.72 -17.09 7.96
N ASN A 203 -22.49 -16.68 8.25
CA ASN A 203 -21.64 -17.30 9.25
C ASN A 203 -21.90 -16.71 10.65
N ARG A 204 -22.55 -17.49 11.53
CA ARG A 204 -22.88 -17.06 12.90
C ARG A 204 -21.66 -16.89 13.81
N LYS A 205 -20.51 -17.52 13.50
CA LYS A 205 -19.25 -17.35 14.25
C LYS A 205 -18.54 -16.04 13.92
N SER A 206 -18.93 -15.36 12.83
CA SER A 206 -18.37 -14.06 12.50
C SER A 206 -18.71 -13.06 13.59
N ARG A 207 -17.71 -12.34 14.11
CA ARG A 207 -17.93 -11.44 15.26
C ARG A 207 -18.95 -10.35 15.02
N GLY A 208 -18.99 -9.81 13.81
CA GLY A 208 -20.00 -8.84 13.42
C GLY A 208 -21.41 -9.42 13.39
N TYR A 209 -21.60 -10.74 13.46
CA TYR A 209 -22.92 -11.32 13.70
C TYR A 209 -23.38 -11.09 15.15
N HIS A 210 -22.45 -11.01 16.12
CA HIS A 210 -22.78 -10.75 17.53
C HIS A 210 -23.18 -9.30 17.78
N ASP A 211 -22.76 -8.37 16.92
CA ASP A 211 -23.21 -6.98 16.89
C ASP A 211 -24.68 -6.88 16.45
N SER A 212 -25.51 -6.27 17.30
CA SER A 212 -26.95 -6.11 17.08
C SER A 212 -27.26 -5.29 15.83
N TYR A 213 -26.50 -4.23 15.57
CA TYR A 213 -26.67 -3.34 14.44
C TYR A 213 -26.37 -4.04 13.11
N ARG A 214 -25.24 -4.75 13.03
CA ARG A 214 -24.86 -5.51 11.83
C ARG A 214 -25.81 -6.67 11.54
N ARG A 215 -26.27 -7.36 12.58
CA ARG A 215 -27.29 -8.41 12.45
C ARG A 215 -28.63 -7.84 11.96
N HIS A 216 -29.01 -6.67 12.45
CA HIS A 216 -30.21 -5.97 11.99
C HIS A 216 -30.09 -5.56 10.51
N LEU A 217 -28.93 -5.04 10.11
CA LEU A 217 -28.65 -4.70 8.71
C LEU A 217 -28.70 -5.91 7.78
N LEU A 218 -28.16 -7.05 8.20
CA LEU A 218 -28.26 -8.29 7.43
C LEU A 218 -29.73 -8.66 7.16
N LYS A 219 -30.60 -8.53 8.17
CA LYS A 219 -32.05 -8.79 8.03
C LYS A 219 -32.73 -7.78 7.10
N ILE A 220 -32.37 -6.49 7.17
CA ILE A 220 -32.89 -5.48 6.24
C ILE A 220 -32.45 -5.81 4.81
N PHE A 221 -31.17 -6.12 4.63
CA PHE A 221 -30.59 -6.44 3.33
C PHE A 221 -31.27 -7.65 2.69
N THR A 222 -31.48 -8.73 3.45
CA THR A 222 -32.16 -9.95 2.95
C THR A 222 -33.63 -9.67 2.61
N LYS A 223 -34.37 -8.99 3.50
CA LYS A 223 -35.79 -8.65 3.29
C LYS A 223 -36.01 -7.79 2.06
N ARG A 224 -35.21 -6.73 1.87
CA ARG A 224 -35.31 -5.83 0.70
C ARG A 224 -35.00 -6.50 -0.63
N ARG A 225 -34.25 -7.60 -0.58
CA ARG A 225 -33.84 -8.38 -1.75
C ARG A 225 -34.78 -9.56 -2.05
N GLY A 226 -35.72 -9.87 -1.15
CA GLY A 226 -36.53 -11.10 -1.26
C GLY A 226 -35.66 -12.35 -1.22
N ALA A 227 -34.54 -12.29 -0.50
CA ALA A 227 -33.53 -13.33 -0.48
C ALA A 227 -33.73 -14.30 0.68
N GLU A 228 -33.44 -15.57 0.45
CA GLU A 228 -33.43 -16.58 1.48
C GLU A 228 -32.14 -16.45 2.31
N LEU A 229 -32.30 -16.31 3.64
CA LEU A 229 -31.19 -16.25 4.58
C LEU A 229 -30.96 -17.63 5.19
N VAL A 230 -29.82 -18.23 4.88
CA VAL A 230 -29.43 -19.55 5.40
C VAL A 230 -28.21 -19.41 6.28
N TYR A 231 -28.24 -20.04 7.45
CA TYR A 231 -27.12 -20.01 8.39
C TYR A 231 -26.19 -21.19 8.16
N LEU A 232 -24.90 -20.88 8.15
CA LEU A 232 -23.85 -21.87 7.91
C LEU A 232 -23.62 -22.75 9.18
N PRO A 233 -23.54 -24.09 9.04
CA PRO A 233 -23.35 -25.02 10.15
C PRO A 233 -21.95 -24.93 10.79
N HIS A 234 -21.75 -25.53 11.95
CA HIS A 234 -20.51 -25.37 12.73
C HIS A 234 -19.29 -26.18 12.24
N ARG A 235 -19.41 -27.01 11.19
CA ARG A 235 -18.39 -27.97 10.74
C ARG A 235 -17.56 -27.46 9.56
N LYS A 236 -16.34 -27.96 9.39
CA LYS A 236 -15.40 -27.63 8.28
C LYS A 236 -16.01 -27.84 6.89
N GLU A 237 -16.89 -28.82 6.70
CA GLU A 237 -17.65 -29.07 5.45
C GLU A 237 -18.91 -28.20 5.35
N MET A 238 -18.74 -26.92 5.66
CA MET A 238 -19.84 -26.00 5.97
C MET A 238 -20.70 -25.68 4.75
N PHE A 239 -20.07 -25.54 3.59
CA PHE A 239 -20.74 -25.14 2.35
C PHE A 239 -21.22 -26.36 1.57
N SER A 240 -20.45 -27.44 1.54
CA SER A 240 -20.75 -28.64 0.74
C SER A 240 -22.08 -29.30 1.14
N SER A 241 -22.32 -29.49 2.44
CA SER A 241 -23.55 -30.08 2.97
C SER A 241 -24.79 -29.21 2.70
N LEU A 242 -24.62 -27.90 2.79
CA LEU A 242 -25.70 -26.92 2.67
C LEU A 242 -26.06 -26.66 1.20
N LEU A 243 -25.05 -26.53 0.34
CA LEU A 243 -25.24 -26.33 -1.10
C LEU A 243 -25.80 -27.57 -1.80
N LYS A 244 -25.48 -28.79 -1.31
CA LYS A 244 -26.14 -30.02 -1.78
C LYS A 244 -27.66 -29.97 -1.51
N LYS A 245 -28.08 -29.53 -0.32
CA LYS A 245 -29.51 -29.37 0.03
C LYS A 245 -30.20 -28.26 -0.78
N ILE A 246 -29.47 -27.19 -1.09
CA ILE A 246 -30.02 -26.07 -1.88
C ILE A 246 -30.17 -26.46 -3.35
N ASN A 247 -29.19 -27.16 -3.93
CA ASN A 247 -29.21 -27.60 -5.33
C ASN A 247 -30.24 -28.72 -5.59
N SER A 248 -30.60 -29.53 -4.61
CA SER A 248 -31.58 -30.61 -4.78
C SER A 248 -33.04 -30.12 -4.86
N ASN A 249 -33.36 -28.98 -4.24
CA ASN A 249 -34.75 -28.59 -3.97
C ASN A 249 -35.23 -27.33 -4.70
N LYS A 250 -34.35 -26.58 -5.40
CA LYS A 250 -34.71 -25.25 -5.95
C LYS A 250 -34.06 -25.00 -7.32
N PRO A 251 -34.66 -24.14 -8.17
CA PRO A 251 -34.08 -23.75 -9.46
C PRO A 251 -32.68 -23.18 -9.23
N VAL A 252 -31.81 -23.37 -10.23
CA VAL A 252 -30.37 -23.05 -10.21
C VAL A 252 -30.12 -21.62 -9.70
N ILE A 253 -29.95 -21.44 -8.38
CA ILE A 253 -29.57 -20.15 -7.79
C ILE A 253 -28.18 -19.81 -8.32
N LYS A 254 -28.04 -18.69 -9.03
CA LYS A 254 -26.76 -18.25 -9.60
C LYS A 254 -26.04 -17.28 -8.66
N GLU A 255 -26.75 -16.47 -7.89
CA GLU A 255 -26.20 -15.46 -7.00
C GLU A 255 -26.16 -15.92 -5.53
N VAL A 256 -24.97 -15.90 -4.95
CA VAL A 256 -24.75 -16.25 -3.55
C VAL A 256 -24.04 -15.11 -2.86
N ILE A 257 -24.63 -14.57 -1.78
CA ILE A 257 -24.00 -13.57 -0.92
C ILE A 257 -23.45 -14.25 0.32
N LEU A 258 -22.14 -14.14 0.54
CA LEU A 258 -21.46 -14.65 1.73
C LEU A 258 -21.45 -13.58 2.82
N ALA A 259 -22.26 -13.75 3.86
CA ALA A 259 -22.24 -12.88 5.02
C ALA A 259 -21.26 -13.40 6.06
N GLY A 260 -20.08 -12.76 6.16
CA GLY A 260 -18.96 -13.25 6.96
C GLY A 260 -17.77 -12.28 7.02
N GLY A 261 -16.65 -12.76 7.56
CA GLY A 261 -15.35 -12.07 7.47
C GLY A 261 -14.52 -12.55 6.28
N ASP A 262 -13.29 -12.05 6.17
CA ASP A 262 -12.39 -12.36 5.05
C ASP A 262 -12.16 -13.89 4.91
N GLY A 263 -11.92 -14.60 6.02
CA GLY A 263 -11.78 -16.06 6.02
C GLY A 263 -13.04 -16.82 5.56
N THR A 264 -14.24 -16.24 5.68
CA THR A 264 -15.48 -16.87 5.15
C THR A 264 -15.51 -16.79 3.62
N PHE A 265 -15.01 -15.69 3.04
CA PHE A 265 -14.88 -15.56 1.60
C PHE A 265 -13.78 -16.48 1.05
N GLU A 266 -12.61 -16.52 1.70
CA GLU A 266 -11.50 -17.40 1.33
C GLU A 266 -11.87 -18.89 1.43
N SER A 267 -12.58 -19.29 2.48
CA SER A 267 -13.11 -20.65 2.60
C SER A 267 -14.05 -21.01 1.45
N ALA A 268 -14.87 -20.06 0.99
CA ALA A 268 -15.80 -20.28 -0.11
C ALA A 268 -15.09 -20.44 -1.47
N LEU A 269 -13.90 -19.86 -1.66
CA LEU A 269 -13.13 -20.06 -2.89
C LEU A 269 -12.67 -21.51 -3.06
N ASN A 270 -12.50 -22.23 -1.95
CA ASN A 270 -12.07 -23.63 -1.91
C ASN A 270 -13.22 -24.63 -2.13
N GLU A 271 -14.47 -24.14 -2.21
CA GLU A 271 -15.67 -24.99 -2.31
C GLU A 271 -16.14 -25.14 -3.76
N LYS A 272 -15.97 -26.35 -4.32
CA LYS A 272 -16.24 -26.65 -5.74
C LYS A 272 -17.65 -26.27 -6.20
N LEU A 273 -18.64 -26.40 -5.33
CA LEU A 273 -20.04 -26.07 -5.63
C LEU A 273 -20.27 -24.57 -5.85
N LEU A 274 -19.40 -23.70 -5.35
CA LEU A 274 -19.48 -22.25 -5.51
C LEU A 274 -18.72 -21.73 -6.73
N TRP A 275 -17.87 -22.55 -7.36
CA TRP A 275 -17.01 -22.11 -8.45
C TRP A 275 -17.77 -21.57 -9.68
N ASN A 276 -18.97 -22.09 -9.92
CA ASN A 276 -19.84 -21.69 -11.04
C ASN A 276 -20.89 -20.65 -10.64
N LYS A 277 -20.85 -20.14 -9.41
CA LYS A 277 -21.83 -19.17 -8.87
C LYS A 277 -21.24 -17.76 -8.87
N ASN A 278 -22.11 -16.75 -8.93
CA ASN A 278 -21.74 -15.36 -8.73
C ASN A 278 -21.67 -15.07 -7.23
N ILE A 279 -20.47 -14.82 -6.72
CA ILE A 279 -20.24 -14.64 -5.27
C ILE A 279 -20.24 -13.15 -4.92
N GLY A 280 -21.15 -12.74 -4.06
CA GLY A 280 -21.08 -11.45 -3.38
C GLY A 280 -20.64 -11.60 -1.93
N PHE A 281 -20.29 -10.49 -1.31
CA PHE A 281 -19.83 -10.43 0.07
C PHE A 281 -20.75 -9.52 0.88
N PHE A 282 -21.10 -9.92 2.09
CA PHE A 282 -21.72 -9.06 3.10
C PHE A 282 -20.81 -9.02 4.34
N PRO A 283 -20.27 -7.86 4.69
CA PRO A 283 -19.27 -7.74 5.75
C PRO A 283 -19.85 -7.99 7.15
N LEU A 284 -19.52 -9.15 7.73
CA LEU A 284 -19.71 -9.46 9.16
C LEU A 284 -18.36 -9.62 9.90
N GLY A 285 -17.21 -9.45 9.24
CA GLY A 285 -15.88 -9.51 9.84
C GLY A 285 -15.39 -8.19 10.45
N ARG A 286 -14.28 -8.26 11.20
CA ARG A 286 -13.42 -7.09 11.51
C ARG A 286 -12.42 -6.81 10.39
N GLY A 287 -12.05 -7.84 9.63
CA GLY A 287 -11.25 -7.71 8.43
C GLY A 287 -12.00 -6.92 7.35
N ASN A 288 -11.27 -6.03 6.69
CA ASN A 288 -11.81 -5.12 5.67
C ASN A 288 -11.22 -5.41 4.29
N LEU A 289 -10.54 -6.54 4.07
CA LEU A 289 -9.89 -6.82 2.79
C LEU A 289 -10.95 -6.88 1.68
N TYR A 290 -11.87 -7.83 1.81
CA TYR A 290 -12.92 -8.01 0.81
C TYR A 290 -13.98 -6.94 0.91
N TYR A 291 -14.26 -6.42 2.11
CA TYR A 291 -15.13 -5.26 2.22
C TYR A 291 -14.65 -4.09 1.35
N SER A 292 -13.38 -3.71 1.46
CA SER A 292 -12.83 -2.57 0.73
C SER A 292 -12.84 -2.83 -0.78
N TYR A 293 -12.57 -4.07 -1.20
CA TYR A 293 -12.66 -4.46 -2.61
C TYR A 293 -14.09 -4.41 -3.15
N PHE A 294 -15.02 -5.13 -2.51
CA PHE A 294 -16.40 -5.29 -2.98
C PHE A 294 -17.23 -4.00 -2.91
N TYR A 295 -16.92 -3.12 -1.95
CA TYR A 295 -17.68 -1.90 -1.68
C TYR A 295 -16.95 -0.61 -2.08
N LYS A 296 -15.70 -0.67 -2.56
CA LYS A 296 -14.90 0.46 -3.08
C LYS A 296 -15.02 1.75 -2.25
N GLY A 297 -14.83 1.66 -0.94
CA GLY A 297 -14.87 2.82 -0.02
C GLY A 297 -16.27 3.31 0.38
N LYS A 298 -17.35 2.66 -0.04
CA LYS A 298 -18.69 2.96 0.49
C LYS A 298 -18.73 2.68 1.99
N ARG A 299 -19.46 3.51 2.73
CA ARG A 299 -19.69 3.31 4.17
C ARG A 299 -20.62 2.13 4.41
N PHE A 300 -20.52 1.53 5.60
CA PHE A 300 -21.28 0.33 5.96
C PHE A 300 -22.80 0.59 5.95
N GLU A 301 -23.22 1.82 6.24
CA GLU A 301 -24.61 2.28 6.18
C GLU A 301 -25.20 2.17 4.77
N TYR A 302 -24.37 2.16 3.73
CA TYR A 302 -24.82 1.97 2.35
C TYR A 302 -25.58 0.65 2.16
N LEU A 303 -25.30 -0.36 3.00
CA LEU A 303 -26.02 -1.63 3.06
C LEU A 303 -27.51 -1.50 3.40
N ARG A 304 -27.92 -0.38 4.01
CA ARG A 304 -29.34 -0.08 4.24
C ARG A 304 -30.07 0.14 2.91
N SER A 305 -29.41 0.74 1.93
CA SER A 305 -30.03 1.18 0.67
C SER A 305 -30.18 0.03 -0.35
N ARG A 306 -31.06 0.22 -1.35
CA ARG A 306 -31.14 -0.70 -2.49
C ARG A 306 -30.18 -0.22 -3.58
N PHE A 307 -29.17 -1.02 -3.88
CA PHE A 307 -28.16 -0.73 -4.91
C PHE A 307 -28.12 -1.81 -6.00
N PRO A 308 -27.73 -1.48 -7.24
CA PRO A 308 -27.45 -2.48 -8.25
C PRO A 308 -26.18 -3.26 -7.90
N PHE A 309 -26.11 -4.54 -8.28
CA PHE A 309 -24.86 -5.29 -8.31
C PHE A 309 -24.28 -5.22 -9.72
N TYR A 310 -22.96 -5.19 -9.79
CA TYR A 310 -22.19 -5.28 -11.02
C TYR A 310 -21.41 -6.60 -11.04
N GLU A 311 -21.66 -7.42 -12.06
CA GLU A 311 -20.90 -8.65 -12.26
C GLU A 311 -19.49 -8.29 -12.73
N SER A 312 -18.50 -8.72 -11.97
CA SER A 312 -17.08 -8.65 -12.30
C SER A 312 -16.44 -10.04 -12.16
N LYS A 313 -15.16 -10.14 -12.47
CA LYS A 313 -14.37 -11.37 -12.33
C LYS A 313 -13.11 -11.11 -11.51
N ILE A 314 -12.61 -12.14 -10.85
CA ILE A 314 -11.31 -12.14 -10.16
C ILE A 314 -10.61 -13.45 -10.48
N ASP A 315 -9.35 -13.37 -10.87
CA ASP A 315 -8.47 -14.52 -11.01
C ASP A 315 -8.16 -15.12 -9.63
N ILE A 316 -8.29 -16.44 -9.52
CA ILE A 316 -8.01 -17.18 -8.29
C ILE A 316 -6.67 -17.89 -8.41
N LEU A 317 -5.87 -17.78 -7.35
CA LEU A 317 -4.58 -18.43 -7.20
C LEU A 317 -4.79 -19.76 -6.47
N GLU A 318 -4.16 -20.83 -6.94
CA GLU A 318 -4.03 -22.10 -6.22
C GLU A 318 -2.58 -22.24 -5.75
N LEU A 319 -2.43 -22.47 -4.45
CA LEU A 319 -1.17 -22.75 -3.78
C LEU A 319 -1.10 -24.24 -3.49
N GLU A 320 -0.07 -24.90 -4.00
CA GLU A 320 0.28 -26.28 -3.70
C GLU A 320 1.58 -26.28 -2.88
N TRP A 321 1.55 -26.94 -1.73
CA TRP A 321 2.64 -26.98 -0.74
C TRP A 321 2.58 -28.27 0.08
N ASP A 322 3.51 -28.46 1.02
CA ASP A 322 3.73 -29.70 1.77
C ASP A 322 2.44 -30.37 2.33
N LYS A 323 1.49 -29.58 2.84
CA LYS A 323 0.26 -30.12 3.46
C LYS A 323 -0.98 -30.10 2.56
N GLY A 324 -0.85 -29.74 1.28
CA GLY A 324 -1.95 -29.84 0.31
C GLY A 324 -2.14 -28.59 -0.55
N LYS A 325 -3.40 -28.38 -0.99
CA LYS A 325 -3.79 -27.32 -1.92
C LYS A 325 -4.78 -26.36 -1.29
N VAL A 326 -4.61 -25.07 -1.54
CA VAL A 326 -5.57 -24.02 -1.14
C VAL A 326 -5.71 -22.98 -2.24
N GLN A 327 -6.93 -22.54 -2.51
CA GLN A 327 -7.25 -21.46 -3.42
C GLN A 327 -7.45 -20.16 -2.65
N THR A 328 -6.85 -19.07 -3.13
CA THR A 328 -6.90 -17.75 -2.49
C THR A 328 -6.77 -16.60 -3.49
N CYS A 329 -7.12 -15.39 -3.06
CA CYS A 329 -6.82 -14.16 -3.80
C CYS A 329 -5.53 -13.46 -3.33
N LEU A 330 -5.01 -13.81 -2.16
CA LEU A 330 -3.90 -13.12 -1.51
C LEU A 330 -3.11 -14.08 -0.61
N PHE A 331 -1.80 -14.12 -0.76
CA PHE A 331 -0.93 -14.91 0.13
C PHE A 331 0.36 -14.16 0.43
N SER A 332 0.97 -14.47 1.57
CA SER A 332 2.27 -13.89 1.92
C SER A 332 3.20 -14.88 2.60
N LEU A 333 4.48 -14.56 2.51
CA LEU A 333 5.61 -15.32 3.02
C LEU A 333 6.44 -14.44 3.96
N GLY A 334 7.11 -15.06 4.92
CA GLY A 334 8.02 -14.36 5.84
C GLY A 334 7.28 -13.68 6.99
N ILE A 335 7.72 -12.48 7.39
CA ILE A 335 7.25 -11.86 8.65
C ILE A 335 5.73 -11.69 8.71
N ASP A 336 5.06 -11.38 7.60
CA ASP A 336 3.60 -11.23 7.54
C ASP A 336 2.87 -12.54 7.90
N ALA A 337 3.39 -13.68 7.46
CA ALA A 337 2.85 -14.99 7.83
C ALA A 337 3.12 -15.33 9.29
N GLU A 338 4.27 -14.90 9.82
CA GLU A 338 4.59 -15.04 11.23
C GLU A 338 3.67 -14.20 12.14
N VAL A 339 3.26 -13.00 11.68
CA VAL A 339 2.26 -12.19 12.38
C VAL A 339 0.96 -12.97 12.52
N MET A 340 0.50 -13.64 11.46
CA MET A 340 -0.73 -14.45 11.52
C MET A 340 -0.60 -15.63 12.48
N ASN A 341 0.53 -16.35 12.46
CA ASN A 341 0.81 -17.44 13.41
C ASN A 341 0.71 -16.96 14.87
N LEU A 342 1.30 -15.79 15.17
CA LEU A 342 1.26 -15.22 16.52
C LEU A 342 -0.11 -14.62 16.88
N ALA A 343 -0.85 -14.11 15.89
CA ALA A 343 -2.18 -13.52 16.05
C ALA A 343 -3.29 -14.58 16.25
N GLU A 344 -3.08 -15.84 15.86
CA GLU A 344 -4.03 -16.94 16.10
C GLU A 344 -4.28 -17.18 17.61
N SER A 345 -3.38 -16.74 18.50
CA SER A 345 -3.56 -16.90 19.94
C SER A 345 -4.34 -15.75 20.60
N LYS A 346 -5.62 -16.06 20.91
CA LYS A 346 -6.57 -15.33 21.78
C LYS A 346 -7.17 -14.02 21.24
N ASN A 347 -8.50 -14.01 21.15
CA ASN A 347 -9.38 -12.85 21.07
C ASN A 347 -9.26 -11.85 19.90
N GLY A 348 -8.49 -12.14 18.84
CA GLY A 348 -8.57 -11.57 17.47
C GLY A 348 -9.11 -10.14 17.28
N GLY A 349 -8.24 -9.16 17.04
CA GLY A 349 -8.61 -7.79 16.74
C GLY A 349 -7.44 -7.00 16.17
N PHE A 350 -7.66 -5.72 15.87
CA PHE A 350 -6.56 -4.84 15.44
C PHE A 350 -5.46 -4.77 16.50
N TYR A 351 -5.82 -4.74 17.79
CA TYR A 351 -4.86 -4.75 18.89
C TYR A 351 -4.05 -6.06 18.94
N ASP A 352 -4.69 -7.21 18.80
CA ASP A 352 -3.99 -8.50 18.80
C ASP A 352 -3.09 -8.64 17.57
N TYR A 353 -3.54 -8.17 16.41
CA TYR A 353 -2.73 -8.09 15.21
C TYR A 353 -1.51 -7.17 15.39
N PHE A 354 -1.70 -6.01 16.03
CA PHE A 354 -0.61 -5.07 16.31
C PHE A 354 0.40 -5.65 17.33
N LYS A 355 -0.10 -6.29 18.38
CA LYS A 355 0.71 -6.98 19.40
C LYS A 355 1.46 -8.17 18.79
N ALA A 356 0.79 -8.96 17.95
CA ALA A 356 1.41 -10.05 17.20
C ALA A 356 2.47 -9.51 16.22
N GLY A 357 2.20 -8.37 15.58
CA GLY A 357 3.17 -7.65 14.75
C GLY A 357 4.42 -7.29 15.55
N PHE A 358 4.24 -6.69 16.73
CA PHE A 358 5.36 -6.36 17.62
C PHE A 358 6.14 -7.60 18.11
N ASN A 359 5.43 -8.69 18.42
CA ASN A 359 6.07 -9.95 18.79
C ASN A 359 6.83 -10.58 17.62
N ALA A 360 6.29 -10.53 16.39
CA ALA A 360 6.95 -10.99 15.18
C ALA A 360 8.21 -10.18 14.90
N LEU A 361 8.17 -8.85 15.11
CA LEU A 361 9.35 -7.97 15.02
C LEU A 361 10.50 -8.46 15.90
N LEU A 362 10.22 -9.02 17.07
CA LEU A 362 11.23 -9.48 18.01
C LEU A 362 11.66 -10.93 17.77
N ARG A 363 10.72 -11.83 17.48
CA ARG A 363 10.94 -13.29 17.51
C ARG A 363 11.17 -13.96 16.15
N SER A 364 10.69 -13.38 15.05
CA SER A 364 10.72 -14.06 13.73
C SER A 364 12.13 -14.15 13.14
N LYS A 365 12.33 -15.12 12.23
CA LYS A 365 13.53 -15.16 11.39
C LYS A 365 13.52 -13.96 10.43
N SER A 366 14.64 -13.24 10.35
CA SER A 366 14.73 -11.94 9.66
C SER A 366 15.02 -12.00 8.16
N ASN A 367 15.47 -13.14 7.67
CA ASN A 367 16.12 -13.25 6.38
C ASN A 367 15.80 -14.59 5.74
N PHE A 368 15.08 -14.51 4.63
CA PHE A 368 14.78 -15.63 3.77
C PHE A 368 15.41 -15.38 2.40
N ASN A 369 15.99 -16.41 1.82
CA ASN A 369 16.48 -16.37 0.44
C ASN A 369 15.46 -17.12 -0.41
N PHE A 370 14.76 -16.41 -1.28
CA PHE A 370 13.74 -17.00 -2.15
C PHE A 370 14.23 -17.06 -3.58
N ASN A 371 14.05 -18.22 -4.20
CA ASN A 371 14.21 -18.41 -5.62
C ASN A 371 12.82 -18.58 -6.24
N ILE A 372 12.45 -17.64 -7.10
CA ILE A 372 11.20 -17.70 -7.84
C ILE A 372 11.53 -18.15 -9.26
N VAL A 373 10.97 -19.29 -9.65
CA VAL A 373 11.17 -19.91 -10.97
C VAL A 373 9.86 -19.90 -11.72
N SER A 374 9.88 -19.24 -12.88
CA SER A 374 8.74 -19.06 -13.76
C SER A 374 8.96 -19.93 -15.02
N GLY A 375 8.01 -20.84 -15.35
CA GLY A 375 8.07 -21.65 -16.58
C GLY A 375 7.44 -23.04 -16.48
N LYS A 376 6.80 -23.49 -17.57
CA LYS A 376 6.49 -24.92 -17.82
C LYS A 376 7.71 -25.63 -18.42
N ASN A 377 7.94 -26.87 -18.00
CA ASN A 377 8.86 -27.78 -18.67
C ASN A 377 8.19 -28.28 -19.98
N THR A 378 8.17 -27.46 -21.02
CA THR A 378 7.75 -27.85 -22.37
C THR A 378 8.94 -27.70 -23.30
N LYS A 379 9.20 -28.75 -24.08
CA LYS A 379 10.38 -29.03 -24.93
C LYS A 379 10.85 -27.92 -25.92
N ASN A 380 10.27 -26.73 -25.91
CA ASN A 380 10.68 -25.61 -26.77
C ASN A 380 11.07 -24.37 -25.95
N ASN A 381 12.38 -24.12 -25.90
CA ASN A 381 13.12 -22.86 -25.68
C ASN A 381 12.34 -21.58 -25.32
N THR A 382 11.59 -21.57 -24.22
CA THR A 382 11.11 -20.34 -23.59
C THR A 382 11.97 -20.07 -22.36
N LYS A 383 12.66 -18.92 -22.34
CA LYS A 383 13.58 -18.50 -21.26
C LYS A 383 12.85 -18.55 -19.90
N LYS A 384 13.26 -19.47 -19.01
CA LYS A 384 12.81 -19.47 -17.61
C LYS A 384 13.19 -18.15 -16.97
N LYS A 385 12.22 -17.42 -16.42
CA LYS A 385 12.50 -16.21 -15.66
C LYS A 385 12.84 -16.63 -14.23
N HIS A 386 14.12 -16.52 -13.89
CA HIS A 386 14.62 -16.77 -12.54
C HIS A 386 14.75 -15.43 -11.80
N ILE A 387 14.06 -15.29 -10.67
CA ILE A 387 14.18 -14.15 -9.77
C ILE A 387 14.71 -14.67 -8.43
N SER A 388 15.96 -14.34 -8.11
CA SER A 388 16.55 -14.62 -6.80
C SER A 388 16.41 -13.39 -5.90
N LEU A 389 15.79 -13.58 -4.74
CA LEU A 389 15.61 -12.55 -3.72
C LEU A 389 16.38 -12.99 -2.47
N ASN A 390 17.54 -12.38 -2.25
CA ASN A 390 18.40 -12.67 -1.10
C ASN A 390 18.11 -11.70 0.04
N ASN A 391 18.11 -12.17 1.29
CA ASN A 391 17.83 -11.36 2.48
C ASN A 391 16.42 -10.70 2.46
N CYS A 392 15.43 -11.48 2.05
CA CYS A 392 14.04 -11.07 2.00
C CYS A 392 13.36 -11.21 3.38
N GLN A 393 12.56 -10.22 3.77
CA GLN A 393 11.86 -10.18 5.05
C GLN A 393 10.39 -10.59 4.90
N ALA A 394 9.75 -10.13 3.82
CA ALA A 394 8.36 -10.37 3.51
C ALA A 394 8.17 -10.45 1.99
N ILE A 395 7.33 -11.36 1.51
CA ILE A 395 6.82 -11.31 0.14
C ILE A 395 5.32 -11.47 0.19
N THR A 396 4.59 -10.56 -0.43
CA THR A 396 3.13 -10.62 -0.53
C THR A 396 2.73 -10.66 -1.99
N PHE A 397 1.86 -11.59 -2.34
CA PHE A 397 1.31 -11.76 -3.67
C PHE A 397 -0.21 -11.67 -3.62
N GLY A 398 -0.81 -11.03 -4.62
CA GLY A 398 -2.26 -10.89 -4.63
C GLY A 398 -2.86 -10.57 -5.98
N LYS A 399 -4.17 -10.79 -6.05
CA LYS A 399 -5.08 -10.44 -7.15
C LYS A 399 -6.08 -9.34 -6.77
N VAL A 400 -6.04 -8.90 -5.52
CA VAL A 400 -6.89 -7.84 -4.98
C VAL A 400 -5.99 -6.69 -4.50
N PRO A 401 -6.27 -5.41 -4.87
CA PRO A 401 -5.42 -4.27 -4.53
C PRO A 401 -5.62 -3.77 -3.08
N TYR A 402 -6.32 -4.50 -2.22
CA TYR A 402 -6.56 -4.11 -0.84
C TYR A 402 -5.78 -5.04 0.10
N PHE A 403 -5.41 -4.54 1.26
CA PHE A 403 -4.99 -5.30 2.43
C PHE A 403 -6.04 -5.02 3.54
N GLY A 404 -6.09 -5.79 4.63
CA GLY A 404 -7.08 -5.59 5.70
C GLY A 404 -7.08 -4.17 6.31
N PHE A 405 -8.10 -3.85 7.14
CA PHE A 405 -8.22 -2.59 7.90
C PHE A 405 -8.21 -1.27 7.10
N GLY A 406 -8.55 -1.30 5.80
CA GLY A 406 -8.60 -0.08 4.98
C GLY A 406 -7.24 0.38 4.46
N LEU A 407 -6.20 -0.44 4.66
CA LEU A 407 -4.90 -0.25 4.06
C LEU A 407 -4.97 -0.74 2.62
N ARG A 408 -4.96 0.17 1.64
CA ARG A 408 -4.94 -0.23 0.24
C ARG A 408 -3.53 -0.66 -0.15
N GLY A 409 -3.46 -1.81 -0.81
CA GLY A 409 -2.27 -2.61 -0.96
C GLY A 409 -1.15 -1.90 -1.70
N LEU A 410 -0.01 -1.78 -1.01
CA LEU A 410 1.17 -2.64 -1.20
C LEU A 410 1.58 -2.97 -2.65
N LEU A 411 0.65 -3.45 -3.47
CA LEU A 411 0.86 -4.04 -4.79
C LEU A 411 0.56 -3.05 -5.93
N GLY A 412 0.44 -1.75 -5.68
CA GLY A 412 0.21 -0.76 -6.74
C GLY A 412 -1.01 -1.06 -7.61
N ARG A 413 -0.89 -0.93 -8.95
CA ARG A 413 -1.97 -1.27 -9.89
C ARG A 413 -2.07 -2.79 -10.07
N VAL A 414 -2.99 -3.41 -9.34
CA VAL A 414 -3.37 -4.82 -9.54
C VAL A 414 -4.59 -4.88 -10.43
N ASN A 415 -4.47 -5.52 -11.59
CA ASN A 415 -5.63 -5.89 -12.40
C ASN A 415 -6.10 -7.30 -11.97
N PRO A 416 -7.33 -7.46 -11.45
CA PRO A 416 -7.79 -8.75 -10.96
C PRO A 416 -8.02 -9.80 -12.07
N ILE A 417 -8.03 -9.45 -13.36
CA ILE A 417 -8.55 -10.30 -14.47
C ILE A 417 -7.48 -10.59 -15.54
N ASP A 418 -6.28 -10.02 -15.43
CA ASP A 418 -5.27 -10.04 -16.49
C ASP A 418 -4.42 -11.32 -16.56
N GLY A 419 -4.69 -12.31 -15.71
CA GLY A 419 -3.90 -13.54 -15.61
C GLY A 419 -2.53 -13.35 -14.95
N GLN A 420 -2.11 -12.14 -14.57
CA GLN A 420 -0.80 -11.86 -13.97
C GLN A 420 -0.87 -11.89 -12.44
N VAL A 421 0.12 -12.48 -11.80
CA VAL A 421 0.25 -12.44 -10.33
C VAL A 421 1.17 -11.29 -9.96
N TYR A 422 0.66 -10.38 -9.14
CA TYR A 422 1.41 -9.21 -8.69
C TYR A 422 2.02 -9.52 -7.33
N GLY A 423 3.34 -9.31 -7.21
CA GLY A 423 4.10 -9.52 -5.99
C GLY A 423 4.82 -8.25 -5.53
N LEU A 424 4.87 -8.05 -4.22
CA LEU A 424 5.73 -7.07 -3.56
C LEU A 424 6.66 -7.79 -2.59
N ALA A 425 7.96 -7.59 -2.74
CA ALA A 425 8.96 -8.16 -1.84
C ALA A 425 9.71 -7.09 -1.02
N VAL A 426 9.63 -7.18 0.30
CA VAL A 426 10.50 -6.42 1.19
C VAL A 426 11.82 -7.17 1.29
N VAL A 427 12.89 -6.60 0.73
CA VAL A 427 14.23 -7.20 0.72
C VAL A 427 15.18 -6.22 1.36
N ASN A 428 15.90 -6.67 2.38
CA ASN A 428 16.95 -5.86 2.98
C ASN A 428 18.23 -6.03 2.15
N THR A 429 18.58 -4.98 1.42
CA THR A 429 19.81 -4.94 0.61
C THR A 429 21.06 -4.59 1.42
N HIS A 430 20.94 -4.45 2.74
CA HIS A 430 22.02 -4.05 3.64
C HIS A 430 22.49 -5.21 4.52
N GLY A 431 23.50 -4.94 5.35
CA GLY A 431 24.07 -5.92 6.28
C GLY A 431 23.01 -6.53 7.20
N SER A 432 23.22 -7.79 7.57
CA SER A 432 22.30 -8.59 8.38
C SER A 432 21.96 -7.96 9.74
N TRP A 433 22.86 -7.12 10.29
CA TRP A 433 22.64 -6.39 11.54
C TRP A 433 21.52 -5.34 11.46
N LEU A 434 21.27 -4.75 10.28
CA LEU A 434 20.15 -3.82 10.05
C LEU A 434 18.81 -4.53 9.86
N ASN A 435 18.78 -5.87 9.86
CA ASN A 435 17.53 -6.61 9.69
C ASN A 435 16.51 -6.25 10.77
N LYS A 436 16.92 -6.09 12.03
CA LYS A 436 16.01 -5.76 13.15
C LYS A 436 15.28 -4.42 12.97
N PRO A 437 15.95 -3.28 12.72
CA PRO A 437 15.25 -2.03 12.43
C PRO A 437 14.47 -2.10 11.10
N ALA A 438 14.99 -2.78 10.07
CA ALA A 438 14.31 -3.01 8.79
C ALA A 438 12.97 -3.76 8.90
N ARG A 439 12.75 -4.56 9.95
CA ARG A 439 11.46 -5.26 10.17
C ARG A 439 10.31 -4.30 10.47
N PHE A 440 10.56 -3.25 11.26
CA PHE A 440 9.58 -2.19 11.51
C PHE A 440 9.18 -1.54 10.19
N TRP A 441 10.17 -1.34 9.33
CA TRP A 441 9.98 -0.85 7.98
C TRP A 441 9.22 -1.84 7.07
N ALA A 442 9.40 -3.16 7.18
CA ALA A 442 8.61 -4.13 6.43
C ALA A 442 7.11 -4.08 6.76
N LEU A 443 6.76 -3.88 8.03
CA LEU A 443 5.37 -3.75 8.48
C LEU A 443 4.75 -2.39 8.11
N ILE A 444 5.56 -1.33 7.97
CA ILE A 444 5.09 0.06 7.76
C ILE A 444 5.20 0.52 6.30
N LEU A 445 6.33 0.30 5.63
CA LEU A 445 6.56 0.73 4.24
C LEU A 445 5.57 0.07 3.28
N ALA A 446 5.15 -1.15 3.62
CA ALA A 446 4.00 -1.81 3.05
C ALA A 446 2.81 -0.87 2.79
N ASN A 447 2.55 0.00 3.77
CA ASN A 447 1.33 0.80 3.87
C ASN A 447 1.50 2.25 3.40
N PHE A 448 2.73 2.76 3.25
CA PHE A 448 3.00 4.17 2.94
C PHE A 448 3.64 4.42 1.57
N ILE A 449 4.21 3.40 0.91
CA ILE A 449 4.83 3.58 -0.40
C ILE A 449 3.77 3.51 -1.51
N GLN A 450 3.27 4.66 -1.95
CA GLN A 450 2.46 4.78 -3.18
C GLN A 450 3.29 4.86 -4.47
N GLN A 451 4.62 4.80 -4.38
CA GLN A 451 5.48 4.76 -5.57
C GLN A 451 5.81 3.31 -5.98
N PRO A 452 5.85 2.99 -7.28
CA PRO A 452 6.30 1.68 -7.76
C PRO A 452 7.83 1.66 -7.66
N ARG A 453 8.36 1.55 -6.44
CA ARG A 453 9.78 1.30 -6.25
C ARG A 453 9.97 -0.06 -5.63
N ALA A 454 10.77 -0.80 -6.37
CA ALA A 454 10.76 -2.23 -6.50
C ALA A 454 11.15 -2.97 -5.22
N PRO A 455 10.87 -4.28 -5.16
CA PRO A 455 10.49 -5.19 -6.22
C PRO A 455 8.99 -5.38 -6.09
N PHE A 456 8.28 -4.42 -6.65
CA PHE A 456 7.02 -4.71 -7.26
C PHE A 456 7.34 -5.42 -8.57
N PHE A 457 6.96 -6.68 -8.69
CA PHE A 457 7.13 -7.44 -9.91
C PHE A 457 5.82 -8.13 -10.26
N SER A 458 5.44 -8.03 -11.54
CA SER A 458 4.34 -8.77 -12.12
C SER A 458 4.88 -10.04 -12.77
N LEU A 459 4.41 -11.19 -12.33
CA LEU A 459 4.63 -12.47 -12.99
C LEU A 459 3.46 -12.69 -13.94
N LYS A 460 3.71 -12.61 -15.24
CA LYS A 460 2.69 -12.88 -16.27
C LYS A 460 2.39 -14.35 -16.46
N GLU A 461 3.19 -15.21 -15.85
CA GLU A 461 3.06 -16.64 -16.06
C GLU A 461 1.90 -17.22 -15.25
N LYS A 462 1.20 -18.16 -15.88
CA LYS A 462 0.08 -18.86 -15.26
C LYS A 462 0.51 -19.73 -14.07
N GLU A 463 1.80 -20.03 -13.96
CA GLU A 463 2.34 -20.94 -12.96
C GLU A 463 3.80 -20.58 -12.65
N PHE A 464 4.16 -20.58 -11.36
CA PHE A 464 5.54 -20.38 -10.89
C PHE A 464 5.78 -21.10 -9.57
N PHE A 465 7.05 -21.34 -9.27
CA PHE A 465 7.51 -22.01 -8.06
C PHE A 465 8.32 -21.02 -7.21
N ILE A 466 8.13 -21.08 -5.90
CA ILE A 466 8.92 -20.35 -4.91
C ILE A 466 9.63 -21.38 -4.07
N GLU A 467 10.95 -21.31 -3.98
CA GLU A 467 11.78 -22.23 -3.20
C GLU A 467 12.72 -21.46 -2.28
N SER A 468 13.02 -22.05 -1.12
CA SER A 468 14.06 -21.58 -0.21
C SER A 468 14.82 -22.75 0.39
N LYS A 469 16.09 -22.52 0.74
CA LYS A 469 16.90 -23.50 1.48
C LYS A 469 16.37 -23.69 2.91
N ASP A 470 15.83 -22.62 3.49
CA ASP A 470 15.29 -22.61 4.85
C ASP A 470 13.77 -22.75 4.84
N ASN A 471 13.22 -23.32 5.93
CA ASN A 471 11.77 -23.30 6.14
C ASN A 471 11.31 -21.84 6.32
N PHE A 472 10.28 -21.44 5.59
CA PHE A 472 9.64 -20.13 5.72
C PHE A 472 8.15 -20.28 6.05
N PRO A 473 7.59 -19.33 6.82
CA PRO A 473 6.17 -19.30 7.12
C PRO A 473 5.35 -18.87 5.89
N LEU A 474 4.19 -19.49 5.71
CA LEU A 474 3.24 -19.25 4.64
C LEU A 474 1.86 -18.93 5.23
N GLN A 475 1.22 -17.87 4.75
CA GLN A 475 -0.18 -17.58 5.01
C GLN A 475 -0.96 -17.36 3.70
N ALA A 476 -2.26 -17.66 3.73
CA ALA A 476 -3.17 -17.40 2.61
C ALA A 476 -4.49 -16.86 3.16
N GLY A 477 -5.00 -15.77 2.57
CA GLY A 477 -6.30 -15.23 2.93
C GLY A 477 -6.48 -14.75 4.38
N GLY A 478 -5.37 -14.56 5.10
CA GLY A 478 -5.36 -14.22 6.53
C GLY A 478 -5.24 -15.41 7.48
N ASP A 479 -5.16 -16.64 6.95
CA ASP A 479 -4.96 -17.85 7.75
C ASP A 479 -3.52 -18.34 7.62
N PHE A 480 -2.89 -18.69 8.75
CA PHE A 480 -1.55 -19.28 8.76
C PHE A 480 -1.62 -20.75 8.32
N LEU A 481 -0.87 -21.11 7.28
CA LEU A 481 -0.87 -22.46 6.75
C LEU A 481 0.20 -23.32 7.44
N GLY A 482 1.39 -22.76 7.67
CA GLY A 482 2.51 -23.45 8.29
C GLY A 482 3.86 -23.01 7.74
N TYR A 483 4.89 -23.79 8.05
CA TYR A 483 6.23 -23.62 7.48
C TYR A 483 6.43 -24.59 6.32
N THR A 484 7.08 -24.13 5.25
CA THR A 484 7.40 -24.92 4.05
C THR A 484 8.74 -24.48 3.47
N ARG A 485 9.34 -25.30 2.59
CA ARG A 485 10.52 -24.93 1.78
C ARG A 485 10.19 -24.56 0.35
N TRP A 486 8.98 -24.89 -0.09
CA TRP A 486 8.56 -24.64 -1.46
C TRP A 486 7.05 -24.35 -1.52
N VAL A 487 6.65 -23.56 -2.50
CA VAL A 487 5.24 -23.31 -2.83
C VAL A 487 5.12 -23.21 -4.34
N ARG A 488 4.21 -23.98 -4.91
CA ARG A 488 3.80 -23.83 -6.31
C ARG A 488 2.55 -22.97 -6.37
N VAL A 489 2.55 -21.97 -7.23
CA VAL A 489 1.47 -21.00 -7.39
C VAL A 489 0.96 -21.07 -8.81
N LYS A 490 -0.36 -21.19 -8.97
CA LYS A 490 -1.01 -21.26 -10.30
C LYS A 490 -2.27 -20.41 -10.35
N VAL A 491 -2.46 -19.67 -11.44
CA VAL A 491 -3.75 -19.04 -11.75
C VAL A 491 -4.68 -20.10 -12.34
N VAL A 492 -5.72 -20.49 -11.61
CA VAL A 492 -6.53 -21.66 -11.95
C VAL A 492 -7.86 -21.33 -12.63
N ARG A 493 -8.53 -20.25 -12.21
CA ARG A 493 -9.88 -19.91 -12.72
C ARG A 493 -10.21 -18.44 -12.50
N GLN A 494 -11.22 -17.97 -13.22
CA GLN A 494 -11.85 -16.66 -12.98
C GLN A 494 -13.15 -16.86 -12.20
N GLN A 495 -13.17 -16.41 -10.95
CA GLN A 495 -14.37 -16.40 -10.11
C GLN A 495 -15.23 -15.20 -10.46
N LYS A 496 -16.51 -15.43 -10.76
CA LYS A 496 -17.48 -14.35 -10.92
C LYS A 496 -17.85 -13.76 -9.56
N VAL A 497 -17.81 -12.45 -9.45
CA VAL A 497 -18.07 -11.73 -8.20
C VAL A 497 -19.09 -10.61 -8.39
N LEU A 498 -19.83 -10.31 -7.33
CA LEU A 498 -20.88 -9.28 -7.30
C LEU A 498 -20.37 -8.03 -6.58
N MET A 499 -19.98 -7.02 -7.34
CA MET A 499 -19.45 -5.75 -6.84
C MET A 499 -20.56 -4.70 -6.68
N VAL A 500 -20.31 -3.69 -5.84
CA VAL A 500 -21.26 -2.60 -5.53
C VAL A 500 -20.87 -1.27 -6.15
#